data_AF-A0A6C0AK47-F1
#
_entry.id   AF-A0A6C0AK47-F1
#
_cell.length_a   1.000
_cell.length_b   1.000
_cell.length_c   1.000
_cell.angle_alpha   90.00
_cell.angle_beta   90.00
_cell.angle_gamma   90.00
#
_symmetry.space_group_name_H-M   'P 1'
#
loop_
_entity.id
_entity.type
_entity.pdbx_description
1 polymer ?
#
loop_
_entity_poly.entity_id
_entity_poly.type
_entity_poly.pdbx_seq_one_letter_code
_entity_poly.pdbx_strand_id
1 'polypeptide(L)'
;MSTDPSSWSDIWTFLFPPDIWTPIGDFMSTSFSLAFVLGAILLLLYMGLLYADTTKEVPGAWNPWVIFWIVVILLLVFLAIAWSLSPLKLFGVEVMTTAPNTCIGTHGSSEGGLCYEDCKPGYHGLGVRCYADTFGIGAGTVLGLEPCPNDDDDGTHWVNVGLTCTRWKSKCVQWGTDLIGHWWTGCLQTVGRLDHGGICPGPQDFGDYDSEIKDYLAAAALGEPTVDPVTHKMETAVEAVAAKHKTCADIQKVGTDKHVDRIDGMCYKKCPADYPEHVPGMPYLCYKGGDLSYDRGGGMVPPLFRFFGKYVYG
;
A
#
# COMPACT_ATOMS: atom_id res chain seq x y z
N MET A 1 -49.87 18.52 28.12
CA MET A 1 -49.07 17.76 27.14
C MET A 1 -50.03 17.03 26.25
N SER A 2 -50.40 17.65 25.12
CA SER A 2 -51.15 16.98 24.06
C SER A 2 -50.21 16.00 23.37
N THR A 3 -50.58 14.73 23.37
CA THR A 3 -49.95 13.71 22.54
C THR A 3 -50.47 13.88 21.12
N ASP A 4 -49.80 14.72 20.33
CA ASP A 4 -50.14 14.86 18.92
C ASP A 4 -49.78 13.55 18.19
N PRO A 5 -50.72 12.95 17.45
CA PRO A 5 -50.54 11.67 16.75
C PRO A 5 -49.58 11.73 15.56
N SER A 6 -48.91 12.86 15.31
CA SER A 6 -47.87 13.00 14.27
C SER A 6 -46.54 12.32 14.63
N SER A 7 -46.32 11.99 15.90
CA SER A 7 -45.06 11.34 16.33
C SER A 7 -44.83 9.95 15.73
N TRP A 8 -45.90 9.18 15.47
CA TRP A 8 -45.74 7.79 15.04
C TRP A 8 -45.38 7.68 13.56
N SER A 9 -45.96 8.53 12.70
CA SER A 9 -45.58 8.59 11.28
C SER A 9 -44.12 9.00 11.14
N ASP A 10 -43.66 9.98 11.92
CA ASP A 10 -42.30 10.49 11.84
C ASP A 10 -41.28 9.44 12.30
N ILE A 11 -41.59 8.72 13.38
CA ILE A 11 -40.79 7.57 13.84
C ILE A 11 -40.78 6.45 12.79
N TRP A 12 -41.91 6.19 12.12
CA TRP A 12 -41.99 5.19 11.05
C TRP A 12 -41.12 5.59 9.85
N THR A 13 -41.22 6.82 9.36
CA THR A 13 -40.36 7.31 8.27
C THR A 13 -38.89 7.40 8.65
N PHE A 14 -38.57 7.65 9.91
CA PHE A 14 -37.18 7.67 10.38
C PHE A 14 -36.58 6.26 10.46
N LEU A 15 -37.30 5.31 11.06
CA LEU A 15 -36.85 3.92 11.17
C LEU A 15 -36.88 3.19 9.82
N PHE A 16 -37.75 3.63 8.91
CA PHE A 16 -37.95 3.00 7.62
C PHE A 16 -38.15 4.07 6.54
N PRO A 17 -37.03 4.65 6.06
CA PRO A 17 -37.08 5.62 4.99
C PRO A 17 -37.73 4.98 3.75
N PRO A 18 -38.73 5.63 3.13
CA PRO A 18 -39.41 5.08 1.96
C PRO A 18 -38.41 4.75 0.85
N ASP A 19 -37.36 5.55 0.68
CA ASP A 19 -36.34 5.35 -0.36
C ASP A 19 -35.59 4.02 -0.22
N ILE A 20 -35.46 3.48 1.00
CA ILE A 20 -34.80 2.20 1.28
C ILE A 20 -35.80 1.04 1.21
N TRP A 21 -37.03 1.26 1.68
CA TRP A 21 -38.00 0.18 1.87
C TRP A 21 -38.93 -0.06 0.69
N THR A 22 -39.17 0.93 -0.17
CA THR A 22 -40.01 0.75 -1.37
C THR A 22 -39.42 -0.32 -2.31
N PRO A 23 -38.11 -0.35 -2.62
CA PRO A 23 -37.52 -1.40 -3.46
C PRO A 23 -37.63 -2.80 -2.83
N ILE A 24 -37.43 -2.87 -1.51
CA ILE A 24 -37.55 -4.12 -0.75
C ILE A 24 -39.02 -4.60 -0.74
N GLY A 25 -39.96 -3.67 -0.58
CA GLY A 25 -41.40 -3.91 -0.64
C GLY A 25 -41.84 -4.44 -2.00
N ASP A 26 -41.34 -3.85 -3.10
CA ASP A 26 -41.64 -4.30 -4.46
C ASP A 26 -41.06 -5.68 -4.76
N PHE A 27 -39.82 -5.95 -4.29
CA PHE A 27 -39.20 -7.26 -4.41
C PHE A 27 -39.96 -8.33 -3.60
N MET A 28 -40.32 -8.03 -2.37
CA MET A 28 -41.10 -8.94 -1.52
C MET A 28 -42.50 -9.16 -2.11
N SER A 29 -43.19 -8.10 -2.54
CA SER A 29 -44.51 -8.17 -3.18
C SER A 29 -44.52 -9.10 -4.40
N THR A 30 -43.53 -8.95 -5.28
CA THR A 30 -43.41 -9.78 -6.48
C THR A 30 -43.15 -11.25 -6.12
N SER A 31 -42.27 -11.48 -5.14
CA SER A 31 -41.92 -12.82 -4.66
C SER A 31 -43.09 -13.51 -3.94
N PHE A 32 -43.83 -12.77 -3.10
CA PHE A 32 -45.03 -13.25 -2.42
C PHE A 32 -46.15 -13.53 -3.41
N SER A 33 -46.33 -12.72 -4.45
CA SER A 33 -47.35 -12.95 -5.47
C SER A 33 -47.07 -14.23 -6.27
N LEU A 34 -45.82 -14.48 -6.65
CA LEU A 34 -45.46 -15.72 -7.35
C LEU A 34 -45.65 -16.95 -6.45
N ALA A 35 -45.17 -16.89 -5.21
CA ALA A 35 -45.32 -17.96 -4.23
C ALA A 35 -46.80 -18.25 -3.93
N PHE A 36 -47.64 -17.22 -3.83
CA PHE A 36 -49.07 -17.35 -3.60
C PHE A 36 -49.79 -17.99 -4.80
N VAL A 37 -49.49 -17.54 -6.03
CA VAL A 37 -50.08 -18.12 -7.25
C VAL A 37 -49.70 -19.60 -7.39
N LEU A 38 -48.43 -19.95 -7.15
CA LEU A 38 -47.98 -21.33 -7.24
C LEU A 38 -48.53 -22.20 -6.10
N GLY A 39 -48.59 -21.67 -4.89
CA GLY A 39 -49.25 -22.32 -3.75
C GLY A 39 -50.73 -22.60 -4.03
N ALA A 40 -51.44 -21.65 -4.64
CA ALA A 40 -52.82 -21.82 -5.06
C ALA A 40 -52.96 -22.90 -6.14
N ILE A 41 -52.06 -22.96 -7.14
CA ILE A 41 -52.07 -24.00 -8.18
C ILE A 41 -51.85 -25.38 -7.56
N LEU A 42 -50.87 -25.53 -6.65
CA LEU A 42 -50.59 -26.80 -5.97
C LEU A 42 -51.76 -27.23 -5.07
N LEU A 43 -52.40 -26.28 -4.36
CA LEU A 43 -53.57 -26.54 -3.55
C LEU A 43 -54.75 -27.02 -4.41
N LEU A 44 -55.01 -26.37 -5.55
CA LEU A 44 -56.08 -26.77 -6.48
C LEU A 44 -55.81 -28.17 -7.08
N LEU A 45 -54.56 -28.46 -7.45
CA LEU A 45 -54.14 -29.79 -7.90
C LEU A 45 -54.39 -30.85 -6.81
N TYR A 46 -54.01 -30.56 -5.57
CA TYR A 46 -54.24 -31.44 -4.42
C TYR A 46 -55.74 -31.69 -4.19
N MET A 47 -56.56 -30.64 -4.19
CA MET A 47 -58.01 -30.74 -4.03
C MET A 47 -58.66 -31.55 -5.18
N GLY A 48 -58.17 -31.38 -6.41
CA GLY A 48 -58.63 -32.17 -7.56
C GLY A 48 -58.30 -33.66 -7.45
N LEU A 49 -57.11 -33.99 -6.95
CA LEU A 49 -56.70 -35.38 -6.70
C LEU A 49 -57.52 -36.02 -5.57
N LEU A 50 -57.76 -35.31 -4.47
CA LEU A 50 -58.65 -35.78 -3.40
C LEU A 50 -60.09 -35.99 -3.87
N TYR A 51 -60.60 -35.08 -4.69
CA TYR A 51 -61.94 -35.22 -5.26
C TYR A 51 -62.05 -36.42 -6.20
N ALA A 52 -61.03 -36.69 -7.01
CA ALA A 52 -60.99 -37.87 -7.88
C ALA A 52 -60.98 -39.18 -7.07
N ASP A 53 -60.22 -39.23 -5.97
CA ASP A 53 -60.15 -40.39 -5.08
C ASP A 53 -61.51 -40.68 -4.40
N THR A 54 -62.20 -39.64 -3.95
CA THR A 54 -63.53 -39.80 -3.31
C THR A 54 -64.66 -40.19 -4.27
N THR A 55 -64.51 -39.92 -5.57
CA THR A 55 -65.60 -40.12 -6.55
C THR A 55 -65.41 -41.33 -7.45
N LYS A 56 -64.19 -41.85 -7.61
CA LYS A 56 -63.91 -43.07 -8.37
C LYS A 56 -62.97 -43.98 -7.59
N GLU A 57 -63.41 -45.20 -7.32
CA GLU A 57 -62.53 -46.26 -6.80
C GLU A 57 -61.49 -46.60 -7.87
N VAL A 58 -60.35 -45.91 -7.83
CA VAL A 58 -59.20 -46.26 -8.67
C VAL A 58 -58.44 -47.38 -7.94
N PRO A 59 -58.45 -48.63 -8.45
CA PRO A 59 -57.70 -49.70 -7.83
C PRO A 59 -56.20 -49.35 -7.86
N GLY A 60 -55.62 -49.12 -6.68
CA GLY A 60 -54.23 -48.70 -6.51
C GLY A 60 -54.02 -47.22 -6.20
N ALA A 61 -55.07 -46.47 -5.81
CA ALA A 61 -54.92 -45.09 -5.35
C ALA A 61 -53.93 -44.98 -4.18
N TRP A 62 -53.03 -44.00 -4.29
CA TRP A 62 -51.95 -43.78 -3.34
C TRP A 62 -52.52 -43.18 -2.05
N ASN A 63 -52.00 -43.63 -0.90
CA ASN A 63 -52.39 -43.09 0.41
C ASN A 63 -52.35 -41.55 0.37
N PRO A 64 -53.44 -40.84 0.74
CA PRO A 64 -53.53 -39.38 0.70
C PRO A 64 -52.36 -38.66 1.39
N TRP A 65 -51.78 -39.29 2.41
CA TRP A 65 -50.57 -38.79 3.09
C TRP A 65 -49.34 -38.74 2.19
N VAL A 66 -49.18 -39.70 1.28
CA VAL A 66 -48.05 -39.74 0.34
C VAL A 66 -48.16 -38.61 -0.67
N ILE A 67 -49.37 -38.32 -1.17
CA ILE A 67 -49.62 -37.20 -2.09
C ILE A 67 -49.28 -35.87 -1.41
N PHE A 68 -49.70 -35.67 -0.15
CA PHE A 68 -49.39 -34.47 0.62
C PHE A 68 -47.87 -34.24 0.73
N TRP A 69 -47.10 -35.26 1.11
CA TRP A 69 -45.66 -35.14 1.27
C TRP A 69 -44.93 -34.90 -0.06
N ILE A 70 -45.41 -35.45 -1.18
CA ILE A 70 -44.84 -35.15 -2.51
C ILE A 70 -45.00 -33.65 -2.83
N VAL A 71 -46.16 -33.05 -2.57
CA VAL A 71 -46.39 -31.62 -2.81
C VAL A 71 -45.47 -30.76 -1.93
N VAL A 72 -45.33 -31.11 -0.65
CA VAL A 72 -44.43 -30.39 0.28
C VAL A 72 -42.97 -30.50 -0.16
N ILE A 73 -42.51 -31.69 -0.57
CA ILE A 73 -41.13 -31.89 -1.04
C ILE A 73 -40.87 -31.10 -2.33
N LEU A 74 -41.82 -31.11 -3.29
CA LEU A 74 -41.69 -30.32 -4.52
C LEU A 74 -41.61 -28.81 -4.23
N LEU A 75 -42.40 -28.31 -3.27
CA LEU A 75 -42.32 -26.93 -2.83
C LEU A 75 -40.96 -26.59 -2.22
N LEU A 76 -40.44 -27.45 -1.32
CA LEU A 76 -39.15 -27.24 -0.67
C LEU A 76 -37.98 -27.31 -1.66
N VAL A 77 -38.01 -28.25 -2.61
CA VAL A 77 -37.01 -28.35 -3.69
C VAL A 77 -37.05 -27.10 -4.56
N PHE A 78 -38.23 -26.59 -4.87
CA PHE A 78 -38.36 -25.35 -5.65
C PHE A 78 -37.81 -24.14 -4.88
N LEU A 79 -38.14 -24.00 -3.59
CA LEU A 79 -37.58 -22.93 -2.74
C LEU A 79 -36.05 -23.02 -2.66
N ALA A 80 -35.50 -24.23 -2.53
CA ALA A 80 -34.05 -24.46 -2.56
C ALA A 80 -33.42 -24.08 -3.90
N ILE A 81 -34.04 -24.45 -5.03
CA ILE A 81 -33.58 -24.07 -6.38
C ILE A 81 -33.67 -22.55 -6.57
N ALA A 82 -34.75 -21.91 -6.15
CA ALA A 82 -34.93 -20.46 -6.22
C ALA A 82 -33.87 -19.71 -5.40
N TRP A 83 -33.53 -20.21 -4.21
CA TRP A 83 -32.40 -19.71 -3.40
C TRP A 83 -31.06 -19.94 -4.09
N SER A 84 -30.86 -21.11 -4.71
CA SER A 84 -29.60 -21.50 -5.36
C SER A 84 -29.32 -20.75 -6.67
N LEU A 85 -30.35 -20.20 -7.31
CA LEU A 85 -30.26 -19.49 -8.57
C LEU A 85 -30.06 -17.97 -8.42
N SER A 86 -29.68 -17.49 -7.23
CA SER A 86 -29.18 -16.13 -7.05
C SER A 86 -27.67 -16.10 -7.34
N PRO A 87 -27.19 -15.42 -8.41
CA PRO A 87 -27.87 -14.38 -9.21
C PRO A 87 -28.63 -14.89 -10.46
N LEU A 88 -29.87 -14.44 -10.64
CA LEU A 88 -30.72 -14.77 -11.79
C LEU A 88 -30.23 -14.04 -13.06
N LYS A 89 -29.61 -14.79 -13.98
CA LYS A 89 -29.33 -14.34 -15.35
C LYS A 89 -30.49 -14.74 -16.26
N LEU A 90 -31.38 -13.81 -16.62
CA LEU A 90 -32.39 -14.04 -17.67
C LEU A 90 -31.85 -13.56 -19.02
N PHE A 91 -31.79 -14.46 -20.01
CA PHE A 91 -31.39 -14.17 -21.40
C PHE A 91 -29.97 -13.58 -21.57
N GLY A 92 -29.01 -13.97 -20.72
CA GLY A 92 -27.64 -13.47 -20.81
C GLY A 92 -27.46 -12.00 -20.38
N VAL A 93 -28.51 -11.37 -19.86
CA VAL A 93 -28.47 -10.03 -19.27
C VAL A 93 -28.67 -10.16 -17.77
N GLU A 94 -27.79 -9.54 -16.98
CA GLU A 94 -27.90 -9.51 -15.52
C GLU A 94 -29.04 -8.56 -15.13
N VAL A 95 -30.18 -9.11 -14.70
CA VAL A 95 -31.38 -8.32 -14.37
C VAL A 95 -31.28 -7.71 -12.97
N MET A 96 -30.49 -8.32 -12.08
CA MET A 96 -30.08 -7.77 -10.79
C MET A 96 -28.66 -8.22 -10.48
N THR A 97 -27.75 -7.26 -10.34
CA THR A 97 -26.42 -7.47 -9.76
C THR A 97 -26.37 -6.66 -8.48
N THR A 98 -26.22 -7.35 -7.35
CA THR A 98 -25.96 -6.76 -6.03
C THR A 98 -24.46 -6.56 -5.80
N ALA A 99 -23.63 -6.59 -6.87
CA ALA A 99 -22.19 -6.44 -6.76
C ALA A 99 -21.77 -4.97 -6.87
N PRO A 100 -20.92 -4.46 -5.96
CA PRO A 100 -20.58 -3.04 -5.77
C PRO A 100 -19.62 -2.45 -6.83
N ASN A 101 -19.45 -3.11 -7.97
CA ASN A 101 -18.47 -2.73 -9.00
C ASN A 101 -19.10 -1.96 -10.17
N THR A 102 -20.18 -1.21 -9.91
CA THR A 102 -20.94 -0.49 -10.95
C THR A 102 -20.51 0.96 -11.10
N CYS A 103 -19.23 1.26 -10.92
CA CYS A 103 -18.71 2.55 -11.32
C CYS A 103 -18.62 2.59 -12.86
N ILE A 104 -19.20 3.63 -13.46
CA ILE A 104 -19.42 3.70 -14.92
C ILE A 104 -18.51 4.80 -15.47
N GLY A 105 -17.90 4.54 -16.63
CA GLY A 105 -17.16 5.54 -17.38
C GLY A 105 -15.79 5.82 -16.79
N THR A 106 -15.47 7.10 -16.57
CA THR A 106 -14.17 7.60 -16.09
C THR A 106 -13.93 7.39 -14.59
N HIS A 107 -14.93 6.91 -13.86
CA HIS A 107 -14.81 6.57 -12.45
C HIS A 107 -14.57 5.06 -12.31
N GLY A 108 -13.35 4.59 -12.56
CA GLY A 108 -13.04 3.15 -12.50
C GLY A 108 -12.81 2.63 -11.08
N SER A 109 -12.45 3.51 -10.14
CA SER A 109 -12.09 3.15 -8.77
C SER A 109 -13.27 3.23 -7.80
N SER A 110 -13.58 2.11 -7.14
CA SER A 110 -14.60 2.02 -6.08
C SER A 110 -13.92 1.92 -4.72
N GLU A 111 -14.12 2.93 -3.88
CA GLU A 111 -13.55 3.00 -2.53
C GLU A 111 -14.61 3.50 -1.55
N GLY A 112 -14.81 2.78 -0.44
CA GLY A 112 -15.81 3.17 0.57
C GLY A 112 -17.25 3.24 0.02
N GLY A 113 -17.56 2.50 -1.05
CA GLY A 113 -18.88 2.50 -1.68
C GLY A 113 -19.16 3.71 -2.57
N LEU A 114 -18.15 4.53 -2.88
CA LEU A 114 -18.23 5.65 -3.81
C LEU A 114 -17.32 5.42 -5.02
N CYS A 115 -17.72 5.96 -6.16
CA CYS A 115 -16.99 5.90 -7.41
C CYS A 115 -16.17 7.17 -7.62
N TYR A 116 -14.86 7.03 -7.80
CA TYR A 116 -13.94 8.14 -8.00
C TYR A 116 -13.25 8.04 -9.36
N GLU A 117 -12.83 9.19 -9.89
CA GLU A 117 -12.00 9.23 -11.10
C GLU A 117 -10.72 8.42 -10.90
N ASP A 118 -10.28 7.78 -11.98
CA ASP A 118 -9.01 7.06 -11.96
C ASP A 118 -7.85 8.05 -11.81
N CYS A 119 -6.88 7.69 -10.97
CA CYS A 119 -5.68 8.49 -10.80
C CYS A 119 -4.80 8.42 -12.07
N LYS A 120 -4.13 9.53 -12.38
CA LYS A 120 -3.01 9.60 -13.33
C LYS A 120 -1.99 8.50 -13.04
N PRO A 121 -1.32 7.94 -14.07
CA PRO A 121 -0.29 6.91 -13.88
C PRO A 121 0.78 7.34 -12.88
N GLY A 122 1.17 6.45 -11.96
CA GLY A 122 2.11 6.74 -10.88
C GLY A 122 1.47 7.34 -9.62
N TYR A 123 0.14 7.26 -9.51
CA TYR A 123 -0.61 7.64 -8.32
C TYR A 123 -1.67 6.57 -8.01
N HIS A 124 -1.96 6.37 -6.72
CA HIS A 124 -3.05 5.53 -6.25
C HIS A 124 -4.10 6.36 -5.51
N GLY A 125 -5.35 5.90 -5.61
CA GLY A 125 -6.49 6.53 -4.98
C GLY A 125 -6.63 6.19 -3.51
N LEU A 126 -6.92 7.21 -2.69
CA LEU A 126 -7.41 7.05 -1.32
C LEU A 126 -8.47 8.12 -1.04
N GLY A 127 -9.75 7.75 -1.15
CA GLY A 127 -10.89 8.66 -0.92
C GLY A 127 -10.97 9.75 -1.99
N VAL A 128 -11.01 11.03 -1.62
CA VAL A 128 -11.08 12.14 -2.59
C VAL A 128 -9.72 12.55 -3.18
N ARG A 129 -8.61 11.93 -2.76
CA ARG A 129 -7.27 12.29 -3.23
C ARG A 129 -6.58 11.13 -3.93
N CYS A 130 -5.74 11.50 -4.89
CA CYS A 130 -4.70 10.63 -5.45
C CYS A 130 -3.38 10.95 -4.75
N TYR A 131 -2.66 9.93 -4.30
CA TYR A 131 -1.33 10.03 -3.69
C TYR A 131 -0.30 9.43 -4.63
N ALA A 132 0.89 10.03 -4.69
CA ALA A 132 1.96 9.50 -5.53
C ALA A 132 2.30 8.07 -5.10
N ASP A 133 2.54 7.19 -6.08
CA ASP A 133 3.02 5.85 -5.81
C ASP A 133 4.40 5.94 -5.17
N THR A 134 4.55 5.24 -4.05
CA THR A 134 5.78 5.26 -3.27
C THR A 134 6.42 3.89 -3.24
N PHE A 135 7.75 3.89 -3.17
CA PHE A 135 8.57 2.71 -3.01
C PHE A 135 9.34 2.79 -1.69
N GLY A 136 9.14 1.81 -0.81
CA GLY A 136 9.83 1.77 0.48
C GLY A 136 11.27 1.31 0.34
N ILE A 137 12.21 2.12 0.86
CA ILE A 137 13.65 1.81 0.87
C ILE A 137 14.19 1.44 2.26
N GLY A 138 13.33 1.47 3.29
CA GLY A 138 13.67 1.14 4.68
C GLY A 138 13.85 2.38 5.56
N ALA A 139 13.82 2.19 6.88
CA ALA A 139 13.77 3.28 7.88
C ALA A 139 15.02 4.18 7.94
N GLY A 140 16.07 3.87 7.17
CA GLY A 140 17.37 4.54 7.24
C GLY A 140 18.21 4.07 8.43
N THR A 141 19.45 4.54 8.47
CA THR A 141 20.43 4.26 9.51
C THR A 141 20.99 5.56 10.08
N VAL A 142 21.48 5.51 11.32
CA VAL A 142 22.15 6.67 11.91
C VAL A 142 23.44 6.99 11.16
N LEU A 143 23.83 8.26 11.15
CA LEU A 143 25.09 8.68 10.56
C LEU A 143 26.28 7.91 11.14
N GLY A 144 27.21 7.58 10.26
CA GLY A 144 28.52 7.09 10.62
C GLY A 144 29.41 8.20 11.20
N LEU A 145 30.32 7.80 12.09
CA LEU A 145 31.35 8.68 12.60
C LEU A 145 32.46 8.85 11.56
N GLU A 146 32.91 10.08 11.32
CA GLU A 146 34.00 10.36 10.38
C GLU A 146 35.28 9.64 10.83
N PRO A 147 36.10 9.10 9.92
CA PRO A 147 37.37 8.49 10.30
C PRO A 147 38.28 9.55 10.95
N CYS A 148 39.09 9.13 11.92
CA CYS A 148 40.11 10.03 12.45
C CYS A 148 41.04 10.51 11.33
N PRO A 149 41.55 11.74 11.40
CA PRO A 149 42.51 12.25 10.42
C PRO A 149 43.71 11.30 10.31
N ASN A 150 44.32 11.28 9.12
CA ASN A 150 45.56 10.54 8.93
C ASN A 150 46.67 11.08 9.84
N ASP A 151 47.64 10.23 10.14
CA ASP A 151 48.80 10.59 10.95
C ASP A 151 49.57 11.77 10.32
N ASP A 152 50.08 12.69 11.14
CA ASP A 152 50.90 13.80 10.67
C ASP A 152 52.33 13.34 10.38
N ASP A 153 53.08 14.14 9.61
CA ASP A 153 54.50 13.93 9.31
C ASP A 153 55.40 13.85 10.57
N ASP A 154 54.89 14.24 11.74
CA ASP A 154 55.60 14.16 13.02
C ASP A 154 55.58 12.78 13.67
N GLY A 155 54.92 11.80 13.03
CA GLY A 155 54.80 10.42 13.51
C GLY A 155 53.83 10.26 14.68
N THR A 156 53.04 11.29 15.01
CA THR A 156 51.99 11.19 16.02
C THR A 156 50.71 10.66 15.39
N HIS A 157 50.15 9.61 15.99
CA HIS A 157 48.95 8.97 15.49
C HIS A 157 47.69 9.49 16.20
N TRP A 158 46.60 9.61 15.44
CA TRP A 158 45.29 9.88 16.02
C TRP A 158 44.71 8.60 16.62
N VAL A 159 44.34 8.67 17.90
CA VAL A 159 43.66 7.59 18.62
C VAL A 159 42.16 7.87 18.60
N ASN A 160 41.39 6.88 18.17
CA ASN A 160 39.93 6.91 18.23
C ASN A 160 39.46 6.68 19.68
N VAL A 161 38.75 7.67 20.23
CA VAL A 161 38.19 7.64 21.59
C VAL A 161 36.68 7.87 21.50
N GLY A 162 35.99 7.02 20.75
CA GLY A 162 34.53 7.07 20.58
C GLY A 162 34.09 8.20 19.67
N LEU A 163 33.44 9.23 20.22
CA LEU A 163 32.94 10.40 19.46
C LEU A 163 34.03 11.41 19.09
N THR A 164 35.25 11.22 19.59
CA THR A 164 36.37 12.13 19.38
C THR A 164 37.61 11.37 18.93
N CYS A 165 38.42 12.03 18.14
CA CYS A 165 39.79 11.61 17.84
C CYS A 165 40.73 12.45 18.68
N THR A 166 41.70 11.81 19.33
CA THR A 166 42.67 12.51 20.17
C THR A 166 44.09 12.19 19.75
N ARG A 167 44.98 13.17 19.85
CA ARG A 167 46.41 12.94 19.68
C ARG A 167 47.24 13.83 20.60
N TRP A 168 48.46 13.40 20.89
CA TRP A 168 49.43 14.21 21.59
C TRP A 168 50.33 14.94 20.60
N LYS A 169 50.20 16.26 20.48
CA LYS A 169 51.07 17.06 19.61
C LYS A 169 52.23 17.61 20.43
N SER A 170 53.46 17.27 20.04
CA SER A 170 54.64 17.89 20.64
C SER A 170 54.75 19.35 20.20
N LYS A 171 55.22 20.24 21.09
CA LYS A 171 55.49 21.66 20.76
C LYS A 171 54.31 22.49 20.27
N CYS A 172 53.14 22.31 20.87
CA CYS A 172 51.99 23.16 20.58
C CYS A 172 51.78 24.30 21.60
N VAL A 173 52.26 24.15 22.84
CA VAL A 173 52.19 25.23 23.85
C VAL A 173 53.61 25.69 24.17
N GLN A 174 53.88 26.95 23.87
CA GLN A 174 55.15 27.61 24.20
C GLN A 174 54.99 28.32 25.55
N TRP A 175 55.69 27.83 26.57
CA TRP A 175 55.72 28.49 27.87
C TRP A 175 56.99 29.37 27.96
N GLY A 176 56.83 30.64 27.61
CA GLY A 176 57.86 31.67 27.84
C GLY A 176 59.03 31.71 26.83
N THR A 177 59.64 32.88 26.75
CA THR A 177 60.90 33.14 26.03
C THR A 177 61.93 33.62 27.05
N ASP A 178 62.19 32.80 28.05
CA ASP A 178 63.04 33.19 29.17
C ASP A 178 64.51 32.86 28.87
N LEU A 179 65.42 33.41 29.68
CA LEU A 179 66.89 33.39 29.50
C LEU A 179 67.52 31.98 29.35
N ILE A 180 66.74 30.90 29.52
CA ILE A 180 67.16 29.50 29.52
C ILE A 180 66.64 28.73 28.28
N GLY A 181 66.18 29.44 27.25
CA GLY A 181 65.72 28.85 25.98
C GLY A 181 64.22 28.60 25.92
N HIS A 182 63.72 28.16 24.76
CA HIS A 182 62.29 27.87 24.57
C HIS A 182 61.97 26.44 25.04
N TRP A 183 61.10 26.32 26.03
CA TRP A 183 60.61 25.03 26.53
C TRP A 183 59.19 24.84 26.01
N TRP A 184 59.01 23.74 25.30
CA TRP A 184 57.77 23.39 24.63
C TRP A 184 57.11 22.24 25.38
N THR A 185 55.85 22.40 25.79
CA THR A 185 55.06 21.26 26.30
C THR A 185 54.20 20.71 25.18
N GLY A 186 53.95 19.40 25.23
CA GLY A 186 52.91 18.83 24.39
C GLY A 186 51.52 19.23 24.88
N CYS A 187 50.53 19.08 24.02
CA CYS A 187 49.12 19.27 24.33
C CYS A 187 48.32 18.16 23.67
N LEU A 188 47.19 17.86 24.30
CA LEU A 188 46.20 16.99 23.72
C LEU A 188 45.39 17.79 22.69
N GLN A 189 45.40 17.35 21.44
CA GLN A 189 44.50 17.84 20.42
C GLN A 189 43.31 16.88 20.32
N THR A 190 42.11 17.45 20.24
CA THR A 190 40.84 16.71 20.16
C THR A 190 40.04 17.24 18.98
N VAL A 191 39.52 16.34 18.15
CA VAL A 191 38.62 16.66 17.02
C VAL A 191 37.37 15.79 17.15
N GLY A 192 36.18 16.37 16.99
CA GLY A 192 34.94 15.62 17.00
C GLY A 192 34.75 14.85 15.71
N ARG A 193 34.29 13.60 15.78
CA ARG A 193 34.03 12.75 14.59
C ARG A 193 32.70 13.07 13.89
N LEU A 194 32.00 14.09 14.37
CA LEU A 194 30.74 14.60 13.82
C LEU A 194 30.84 16.10 13.50
N ASP A 195 32.06 16.67 13.52
CA ASP A 195 32.26 18.11 13.30
C ASP A 195 31.87 18.52 11.87
N HIS A 196 31.86 17.59 10.89
CA HIS A 196 31.37 17.83 9.53
C HIS A 196 29.96 17.22 9.28
N GLY A 197 29.24 16.91 10.36
CA GLY A 197 27.86 16.40 10.31
C GLY A 197 27.76 14.91 10.02
N GLY A 198 28.85 14.14 10.17
CA GLY A 198 28.85 12.69 10.00
C GLY A 198 28.82 12.25 8.54
N ILE A 199 29.03 10.95 8.34
CA ILE A 199 29.22 10.35 7.03
C ILE A 199 28.22 9.22 6.75
N CYS A 200 27.85 9.08 5.49
CA CYS A 200 27.07 7.95 4.99
C CYS A 200 27.98 7.10 4.09
N PRO A 201 27.90 5.75 4.13
CA PRO A 201 26.94 4.92 4.86
C PRO A 201 27.15 4.84 6.38
N GLY A 202 26.09 4.45 7.08
CA GLY A 202 26.07 4.35 8.54
C GLY A 202 26.73 3.07 9.06
N PRO A 203 26.94 2.93 10.37
CA PRO A 203 27.62 1.78 10.95
C PRO A 203 26.87 0.45 10.78
N GLN A 204 25.57 0.48 10.48
CA GLN A 204 24.77 -0.73 10.21
C GLN A 204 25.07 -1.35 8.83
N ASP A 205 25.73 -0.61 7.94
CA ASP A 205 26.10 -1.06 6.59
C ASP A 205 27.44 -1.83 6.55
N PHE A 206 28.11 -1.95 7.70
CA PHE A 206 29.46 -2.51 7.81
C PHE A 206 29.55 -3.51 8.96
N GLY A 207 30.42 -4.51 8.84
CA GLY A 207 30.73 -5.42 9.94
C GLY A 207 31.67 -4.76 10.95
N ASP A 208 32.83 -4.31 10.47
CA ASP A 208 33.79 -3.49 11.20
C ASP A 208 33.84 -2.07 10.62
N TYR A 209 33.02 -1.19 11.18
CA TYR A 209 32.82 0.16 10.65
C TYR A 209 34.13 0.96 10.48
N ASP A 210 35.01 0.99 11.49
CA ASP A 210 36.17 1.88 11.48
C ASP A 210 37.24 1.48 10.44
N SER A 211 37.34 0.19 10.11
CA SER A 211 38.24 -0.31 9.06
C SER A 211 37.59 -0.25 7.67
N GLU A 212 36.34 -0.70 7.55
CA GLU A 212 35.64 -0.79 6.27
C GLU A 212 35.22 0.58 5.72
N ILE A 213 34.94 1.57 6.57
CA ILE A 213 34.56 2.91 6.09
C ILE A 213 35.71 3.60 5.35
N LYS A 214 36.97 3.39 5.78
CA LYS A 214 38.14 3.98 5.11
C LYS A 214 38.30 3.41 3.71
N ASP A 215 38.17 2.09 3.59
CA ASP A 215 38.16 1.37 2.32
C ASP A 215 37.02 1.83 1.41
N TYR A 216 35.83 1.99 1.97
CA TYR A 216 34.67 2.51 1.26
C TYR A 216 34.91 3.93 0.73
N LEU A 217 35.43 4.84 1.54
CA LEU A 217 35.68 6.22 1.13
C LEU A 217 36.77 6.32 0.07
N ALA A 218 37.81 5.51 0.18
CA ALA A 218 38.84 5.42 -0.84
C ALA A 218 38.27 4.93 -2.18
N ALA A 219 37.39 3.91 -2.16
CA ALA A 219 36.71 3.40 -3.34
C ALA A 219 35.68 4.39 -3.90
N ALA A 220 34.93 5.08 -3.05
CA ALA A 220 33.90 6.04 -3.43
C ALA A 220 34.47 7.31 -4.07
N ALA A 221 35.71 7.69 -3.72
CA ALA A 221 36.41 8.82 -4.31
C ALA A 221 36.93 8.57 -5.74
N LEU A 222 36.94 7.31 -6.20
CA LEU A 222 37.28 6.97 -7.58
C LEU A 222 36.15 7.31 -8.55
N GLY A 223 36.48 7.63 -9.80
CA GLY A 223 35.49 7.89 -10.85
C GLY A 223 34.65 6.64 -11.19
N GLU A 224 33.46 6.82 -11.76
CA GLU A 224 32.68 5.68 -12.25
C GLU A 224 33.38 4.98 -13.44
N PRO A 225 33.25 3.65 -13.58
CA PRO A 225 33.86 2.95 -14.69
C PRO A 225 33.24 3.40 -16.02
N THR A 226 34.07 3.49 -17.05
CA THR A 226 33.59 3.74 -18.40
C THR A 226 33.03 2.46 -19.01
N VAL A 227 31.80 2.55 -19.52
CA VAL A 227 31.16 1.46 -20.26
C VAL A 227 31.19 1.83 -21.74
N ASP A 228 31.82 0.98 -22.54
CA ASP A 228 31.82 1.15 -24.00
C ASP A 228 30.37 1.12 -24.52
N PRO A 229 29.90 2.19 -25.21
CA PRO A 229 28.52 2.29 -25.66
C PRO A 229 28.15 1.28 -26.75
N VAL A 230 29.13 0.70 -27.45
CA VAL A 230 28.91 -0.28 -28.54
C VAL A 230 28.96 -1.70 -28.00
N THR A 231 29.96 -2.01 -27.17
CA THR A 231 30.17 -3.38 -26.69
C THR A 231 29.51 -3.68 -25.36
N HIS A 232 29.08 -2.65 -24.63
CA HIS A 232 28.60 -2.72 -23.24
C HIS A 232 29.57 -3.40 -22.27
N LYS A 233 30.86 -3.47 -22.64
CA LYS A 233 31.90 -3.99 -21.78
C LYS A 233 32.42 -2.85 -20.90
N MET A 234 32.61 -3.15 -19.63
CA MET A 234 33.36 -2.29 -18.71
C MET A 234 34.84 -2.35 -19.07
N GLU A 235 35.55 -1.25 -18.84
CA GLU A 235 37.01 -1.20 -18.93
C GLU A 235 37.68 -2.26 -18.04
N THR A 236 38.88 -2.69 -18.41
CA THR A 236 39.64 -3.66 -17.62
C THR A 236 40.12 -3.05 -16.32
N ALA A 237 40.40 -3.88 -15.30
CA ALA A 237 40.90 -3.40 -14.01
C ALA A 237 42.19 -2.56 -14.14
N VAL A 238 43.05 -2.87 -15.12
CA VAL A 238 44.29 -2.12 -15.39
C VAL A 238 43.99 -0.73 -15.94
N GLU A 239 43.03 -0.64 -16.87
CA GLU A 239 42.58 0.63 -17.45
C GLU A 239 41.89 1.50 -16.39
N ALA A 240 40.99 0.91 -15.60
CA ALA A 240 40.31 1.60 -14.50
C ALA A 240 41.33 2.19 -13.50
N VAL A 241 42.32 1.40 -13.07
CA VAL A 241 43.37 1.88 -12.14
C VAL A 241 44.19 3.03 -12.76
N ALA A 242 44.55 2.93 -14.05
CA ALA A 242 45.27 3.99 -14.74
C ALA A 242 44.46 5.29 -14.87
N ALA A 243 43.13 5.17 -15.04
CA ALA A 243 42.19 6.28 -15.15
C ALA A 243 41.65 6.80 -13.80
N LYS A 244 42.01 6.14 -12.67
CA LYS A 244 41.42 6.39 -11.34
C LYS A 244 39.91 6.17 -11.29
N HIS A 245 39.41 5.19 -12.04
CA HIS A 245 38.03 4.71 -11.98
C HIS A 245 37.89 3.52 -11.03
N LYS A 246 36.67 3.28 -10.55
CA LYS A 246 36.30 2.15 -9.69
C LYS A 246 36.53 0.84 -10.45
N THR A 247 37.26 -0.07 -9.83
CA THR A 247 37.35 -1.46 -10.29
C THR A 247 36.11 -2.27 -9.86
N CYS A 248 35.94 -3.49 -10.39
CA CYS A 248 34.86 -4.37 -9.94
C CYS A 248 34.90 -4.65 -8.42
N ALA A 249 36.09 -4.70 -7.82
CA ALA A 249 36.25 -4.87 -6.39
C ALA A 249 35.79 -3.61 -5.62
N ASP A 250 36.09 -2.42 -6.14
CA ASP A 250 35.62 -1.16 -5.56
C ASP A 250 34.10 -1.03 -5.65
N ILE A 251 33.50 -1.45 -6.77
CA ILE A 251 32.04 -1.47 -6.95
C ILE A 251 31.38 -2.41 -5.93
N GLN A 252 31.96 -3.58 -5.67
CA GLN A 252 31.48 -4.50 -4.63
C GLN A 252 31.62 -3.89 -3.22
N LYS A 253 32.70 -3.17 -2.94
CA LYS A 253 32.89 -2.47 -1.66
C LYS A 253 31.91 -1.33 -1.47
N VAL A 254 31.61 -0.57 -2.53
CA VAL A 254 30.64 0.53 -2.47
C VAL A 254 29.22 -0.04 -2.30
N GLY A 255 28.88 -1.10 -3.04
CA GLY A 255 27.58 -1.76 -2.96
C GLY A 255 26.42 -0.87 -3.43
N THR A 256 25.32 -1.48 -3.87
CA THR A 256 24.07 -0.76 -4.18
C THR A 256 23.09 -0.77 -3.00
N ASP A 257 23.37 -1.56 -1.98
CA ASP A 257 22.50 -1.81 -0.83
C ASP A 257 22.82 -0.94 0.39
N LYS A 258 23.89 -0.14 0.32
CA LYS A 258 24.32 0.75 1.40
C LYS A 258 23.50 2.04 1.47
N HIS A 259 23.39 2.60 2.67
CA HIS A 259 22.66 3.83 2.91
C HIS A 259 23.51 5.06 2.56
N VAL A 260 23.60 5.43 1.28
CA VAL A 260 24.50 6.50 0.81
C VAL A 260 23.92 7.91 0.88
N ASP A 261 22.59 8.06 0.88
CA ASP A 261 21.94 9.36 0.76
C ASP A 261 21.71 9.98 2.15
N ARG A 262 22.29 11.16 2.38
CA ARG A 262 22.17 11.88 3.66
C ARG A 262 20.98 12.82 3.65
N ILE A 263 19.98 12.55 4.49
CA ILE A 263 18.77 13.40 4.66
C ILE A 263 18.49 13.57 6.15
N ASP A 264 18.39 14.81 6.62
CA ASP A 264 18.01 15.19 7.98
C ASP A 264 18.78 14.46 9.11
N GLY A 265 20.08 14.22 8.89
CA GLY A 265 20.94 13.58 9.89
C GLY A 265 20.84 12.05 9.95
N MET A 266 20.23 11.44 8.93
CA MET A 266 20.20 9.98 8.74
C MET A 266 20.70 9.62 7.35
N CYS A 267 21.09 8.36 7.20
CA CYS A 267 21.54 7.77 5.95
C CYS A 267 20.43 6.87 5.39
N TYR A 268 20.10 7.05 4.11
CA TYR A 268 19.10 6.28 3.39
C TYR A 268 19.71 5.56 2.19
N LYS A 269 19.10 4.46 1.79
CA LYS A 269 19.49 3.81 0.53
C LYS A 269 19.13 4.71 -0.63
N LYS A 270 19.91 4.58 -1.71
CA LYS A 270 19.61 5.31 -2.92
C LYS A 270 18.27 4.90 -3.48
N CYS A 271 17.48 5.88 -3.86
CA CYS A 271 16.23 5.64 -4.54
C CYS A 271 16.45 4.88 -5.88
N PRO A 272 15.56 3.92 -6.23
CA PRO A 272 15.66 3.21 -7.50
C PRO A 272 15.41 4.16 -8.67
N ALA A 273 15.94 3.84 -9.85
CA ALA A 273 15.84 4.71 -11.03
C ALA A 273 14.38 5.03 -11.43
N ASP A 274 13.45 4.12 -11.17
CA ASP A 274 12.02 4.31 -11.46
C ASP A 274 11.32 5.28 -10.50
N TYR A 275 11.92 5.58 -9.34
CA TYR A 275 11.40 6.46 -8.29
C TYR A 275 12.53 7.34 -7.76
N PRO A 276 13.08 8.29 -8.55
CA PRO A 276 14.37 8.90 -8.28
C PRO A 276 14.41 9.87 -7.09
N GLU A 277 13.26 10.28 -6.54
CA GLU A 277 13.17 11.31 -5.51
C GLU A 277 12.66 10.76 -4.19
N HIS A 278 13.17 11.28 -3.07
CA HIS A 278 12.63 10.98 -1.74
C HIS A 278 11.37 11.81 -1.45
N VAL A 279 10.41 11.22 -0.76
CA VAL A 279 9.21 11.95 -0.32
C VAL A 279 9.58 12.97 0.77
N PRO A 280 9.27 14.27 0.60
CA PRO A 280 9.49 15.29 1.62
C PRO A 280 8.93 14.91 2.99
N GLY A 281 9.79 14.93 4.02
CA GLY A 281 9.43 14.56 5.40
C GLY A 281 9.28 13.05 5.64
N MET A 282 9.38 12.21 4.60
CA MET A 282 9.35 10.75 4.68
C MET A 282 10.47 10.12 3.81
N PRO A 283 11.75 10.37 4.11
CA PRO A 283 12.88 9.95 3.29
C PRO A 283 13.03 8.43 3.14
N TYR A 284 12.35 7.63 3.96
CA TYR A 284 12.28 6.17 3.80
C TYR A 284 11.39 5.71 2.62
N LEU A 285 10.73 6.65 1.94
CA LEU A 285 9.93 6.43 0.74
C LEU A 285 10.52 7.20 -0.44
N CYS A 286 10.54 6.55 -1.59
CA CYS A 286 10.88 7.15 -2.87
C CYS A 286 9.62 7.29 -3.74
N TYR A 287 9.58 8.27 -4.63
CA TYR A 287 8.48 8.50 -5.57
C TYR A 287 9.02 9.01 -6.92
N LYS A 288 8.15 9.09 -7.93
CA LYS A 288 8.52 9.47 -9.31
C LYS A 288 8.91 10.95 -9.51
N GLY A 289 8.75 11.78 -8.49
CA GLY A 289 8.83 13.23 -8.61
C GLY A 289 7.47 13.88 -8.94
N GLY A 290 7.35 15.18 -8.67
CA GLY A 290 6.13 15.97 -8.90
C GLY A 290 5.31 16.20 -7.63
N ASP A 291 3.99 16.40 -7.80
CA ASP A 291 3.09 16.66 -6.66
C ASP A 291 2.87 15.38 -5.85
N LEU A 292 2.99 15.45 -4.52
CA LEU A 292 2.77 14.28 -3.64
C LEU A 292 1.33 13.79 -3.62
N SER A 293 0.39 14.71 -3.83
CA SER A 293 -1.02 14.40 -3.94
C SER A 293 -1.74 15.45 -4.75
N TYR A 294 -2.85 15.05 -5.37
CA TYR A 294 -3.80 15.98 -5.97
C TYR A 294 -5.23 15.51 -5.71
N ASP A 295 -6.16 16.44 -5.84
CA ASP A 295 -7.59 16.18 -5.69
C ASP A 295 -8.12 15.45 -6.92
N ARG A 296 -8.88 14.37 -6.71
CA ARG A 296 -9.56 13.61 -7.78
C ARG A 296 -11.07 13.82 -7.79
N GLY A 297 -11.55 14.79 -7.03
CA GLY A 297 -12.96 15.17 -6.96
C GLY A 297 -13.75 14.35 -5.93
N GLY A 298 -14.95 14.84 -5.64
CA GLY A 298 -15.92 14.17 -4.77
C GLY A 298 -16.39 12.85 -5.39
N GLY A 299 -16.40 11.78 -4.59
CA GLY A 299 -16.89 10.48 -5.03
C GLY A 299 -18.36 10.55 -5.40
N MET A 300 -18.72 9.90 -6.50
CA MET A 300 -20.11 9.77 -6.93
C MET A 300 -20.72 8.53 -6.30
N VAL A 301 -21.94 8.64 -5.79
CA VAL A 301 -22.68 7.47 -5.30
C VAL A 301 -22.97 6.56 -6.51
N PRO A 302 -22.49 5.29 -6.52
CA PRO A 302 -22.82 4.37 -7.59
C PRO A 302 -24.34 4.20 -7.63
N PRO A 303 -24.93 4.09 -8.83
CA PRO A 303 -26.35 3.75 -8.93
C PRO A 303 -26.58 2.37 -8.28
N LEU A 304 -27.36 2.36 -7.21
CA LEU A 304 -27.65 1.18 -6.38
C LEU A 304 -28.39 0.08 -7.15
N PHE A 305 -29.15 0.46 -8.19
CA PHE A 305 -29.95 -0.47 -8.96
C PHE A 305 -29.78 -0.25 -10.46
N ARG A 306 -29.53 -1.34 -11.20
CA ARG A 306 -29.54 -1.37 -12.65
C ARG A 306 -30.71 -2.21 -13.13
N PHE A 307 -31.79 -1.57 -13.55
CA PHE A 307 -32.97 -2.26 -14.11
C PHE A 307 -32.90 -2.23 -15.64
N PHE A 308 -32.90 -3.41 -16.27
CA PHE A 308 -32.96 -3.56 -17.74
C PHE A 308 -31.89 -2.72 -18.49
N GLY A 309 -30.68 -2.64 -17.94
CA GLY A 309 -29.57 -1.90 -18.57
C GLY A 309 -29.66 -0.38 -18.47
N LYS A 310 -30.71 0.19 -17.88
CA LYS A 310 -30.84 1.63 -17.58
C LYS A 310 -30.57 1.88 -16.09
N TYR A 311 -29.92 3.00 -15.80
CA TYR A 311 -29.64 3.47 -14.45
C TYR A 311 -30.82 4.29 -13.93
N VAL A 312 -31.29 3.97 -12.73
CA VAL A 312 -32.29 4.78 -12.01
C VAL A 312 -31.53 5.50 -10.89
N TYR A 313 -31.52 6.83 -10.96
CA TYR A 313 -30.98 7.68 -9.89
C TYR A 313 -32.08 7.84 -8.84
N GLY A 314 -31.83 7.35 -7.63
CA GLY A 314 -32.64 7.61 -6.44
C GLY A 314 -32.01 8.73 -5.63
#